data_AF-A0A8S9DNZ4-F1
#
_entry.id   AF-A0A8S9DNZ4-F1
#
_cell.length_a   1.000
_cell.length_b   1.000
_cell.length_c   1.000
_cell.angle_alpha   90.00
_cell.angle_beta   90.00
_cell.angle_gamma   90.00
#
_symmetry.space_group_name_H-M   'P 1'
#
loop_
_entity.id
_entity.type
_entity.pdbx_description
1 polymer ?
#
loop_
_entity_poly.entity_id
_entity_poly.type
_entity_poly.pdbx_seq_one_letter_code
_entity_poly.pdbx_strand_id
1 'polypeptide(L)'
;MLVELNAFYKSNGISAIDFHCPHFEECSRFSRDTFTTAKEAFVSTGYVAHIQPRILFLSLDSGSADRDPKRKTIEFIRQHEEYEEDVLRLPKNKHWYRTHELAFRILRHFDKSLKIEDAKKYFAHINSAKCCMNNPGRAQANSILFENCRGFIPSEIEILAPDVIITQGAWAKQAILNAFQYMDIKIDSPDSDKLPEEIQLIRITKRPVIWIHTFHPRNPNSKRNRDNYQIYEKFIYEFITKKTVEIENYNHRDKPSNRNTGGIHMDPKPNIEKLSGYIYLEKIPVTPAQSTPSKEQSRMYEYMTMVQLCNIAEAHGMTRSMACNAFGGDKGLKEVEPARMARVILIGNKLRKFVLVNAVIDYYQREGIQW
;
A
#
# COMPACT_ATOMS: atom_id res chain seq x y z
N MET A 1 11.10 6.34 19.86
CA MET A 1 11.13 6.41 18.38
C MET A 1 12.46 5.91 17.80
N LEU A 2 13.55 6.69 17.69
CA LEU A 2 14.74 6.22 16.94
C LEU A 2 15.39 4.95 17.52
N VAL A 3 15.53 4.88 18.84
CA VAL A 3 16.04 3.68 19.54
C VAL A 3 15.19 2.45 19.23
N GLU A 4 13.88 2.62 19.27
CA GLU A 4 12.89 1.56 18.99
C GLU A 4 12.91 1.14 17.52
N LEU A 5 13.03 2.09 16.59
CA LEU A 5 13.13 1.83 15.15
C LEU A 5 14.42 1.08 14.81
N ASN A 6 15.55 1.48 15.40
CA ASN A 6 16.82 0.77 15.25
C ASN A 6 16.75 -0.65 15.84
N ALA A 7 16.11 -0.82 17.01
CA ALA A 7 15.90 -2.14 17.60
C ALA A 7 15.03 -3.03 16.70
N PHE A 8 13.95 -2.46 16.13
CA PHE A 8 13.08 -3.13 15.17
C PHE A 8 13.83 -3.58 13.91
N TYR A 9 14.68 -2.72 13.33
CA TYR A 9 15.48 -3.09 12.17
C TYR A 9 16.47 -4.22 12.45
N LYS A 10 17.13 -4.17 13.60
CA LYS A 10 18.06 -5.23 14.03
C LYS A 10 17.33 -6.55 14.26
N SER A 11 16.22 -6.55 14.97
CA SER A 11 15.48 -7.78 15.30
C SER A 11 14.85 -8.46 14.09
N ASN A 12 14.54 -7.70 13.03
CA ASN A 12 14.01 -8.24 11.77
C ASN A 12 15.11 -8.53 10.72
N GLY A 13 16.39 -8.36 11.05
CA GLY A 13 17.51 -8.58 10.13
C GLY A 13 17.56 -7.59 8.95
N ILE A 14 16.88 -6.44 9.07
CA ILE A 14 16.79 -5.40 8.03
C ILE A 14 17.55 -4.13 8.40
N SER A 15 18.42 -4.16 9.42
CA SER A 15 19.38 -3.09 9.67
C SER A 15 20.43 -3.05 8.56
N ALA A 16 20.92 -1.85 8.25
CA ALA A 16 21.99 -1.67 7.28
C ALA A 16 23.30 -2.32 7.75
N ILE A 17 23.65 -2.16 9.04
CA ILE A 17 24.93 -2.62 9.62
C ILE A 17 24.92 -4.13 9.86
N ASP A 18 23.88 -4.63 10.50
CA ASP A 18 23.75 -6.04 10.88
C ASP A 18 22.72 -6.74 9.98
N PHE A 19 22.92 -6.68 8.66
CA PHE A 19 21.94 -7.20 7.70
C PHE A 19 21.95 -8.74 7.65
N HIS A 20 20.81 -9.37 7.95
CA HIS A 20 20.63 -10.83 7.92
C HIS A 20 19.18 -11.23 7.57
N CYS A 21 18.57 -10.48 6.65
CA CYS A 21 17.18 -10.69 6.24
C CYS A 21 16.96 -12.09 5.65
N PRO A 22 15.93 -12.84 6.10
CA PRO A 22 15.67 -14.20 5.62
C PRO A 22 15.33 -14.28 4.13
N HIS A 23 14.90 -13.16 3.53
CA HIS A 23 14.53 -13.08 2.11
C HIS A 23 15.68 -12.63 1.20
N PHE A 24 16.91 -12.52 1.71
CA PHE A 24 18.05 -11.99 0.95
C PHE A 24 18.35 -12.79 -0.33
N GLU A 25 18.46 -14.11 -0.23
CA GLU A 25 18.77 -14.98 -1.38
C GLU A 25 17.73 -14.85 -2.50
N GLU A 26 16.45 -14.85 -2.12
CA GLU A 26 15.33 -14.72 -3.06
C GLU A 26 15.31 -13.34 -3.73
N CYS A 27 15.45 -12.26 -2.95
CA CYS A 27 15.41 -10.89 -3.45
C CYS A 27 16.63 -10.55 -4.33
N SER A 28 17.82 -11.07 -3.99
CA SER A 28 19.06 -10.72 -4.70
C SER A 28 19.29 -11.54 -5.97
N ARG A 29 18.61 -12.68 -6.14
CA ARG A 29 18.80 -13.64 -7.25
C ARG A 29 18.85 -12.99 -8.64
N PHE A 30 18.02 -11.98 -8.89
CA PHE A 30 17.88 -11.34 -10.20
C PHE A 30 18.82 -10.14 -10.42
N SER A 31 19.62 -9.77 -9.43
CA SER A 31 20.47 -8.56 -9.50
C SER A 31 21.74 -8.69 -8.65
N ARG A 32 22.31 -9.89 -8.54
CA ARG A 32 23.42 -10.18 -7.60
C ARG A 32 24.57 -9.16 -7.65
N ASP A 33 24.95 -8.71 -8.84
CA ASP A 33 26.06 -7.79 -9.02
C ASP A 33 25.74 -6.33 -8.67
N THR A 34 24.46 -5.95 -8.68
CA THR A 34 24.01 -4.57 -8.44
C THR A 34 23.21 -4.43 -7.15
N PHE A 35 22.79 -5.54 -6.54
CA PHE A 35 21.99 -5.54 -5.33
C PHE A 35 22.74 -4.91 -4.16
N THR A 36 22.00 -4.11 -3.38
CA THR A 36 22.46 -3.52 -2.14
C THR A 36 21.47 -3.86 -1.04
N THR A 37 22.03 -4.19 0.13
CA THR A 37 21.26 -4.53 1.34
C THR A 37 20.50 -3.33 1.87
N ALA A 38 19.79 -3.51 2.99
CA ALA A 38 18.88 -2.52 3.55
C ALA A 38 19.42 -1.08 3.56
N LYS A 39 18.58 -0.14 3.10
CA LYS A 39 18.67 1.30 3.37
C LYS A 39 17.61 1.65 4.40
N GLU A 40 18.04 2.20 5.52
CA GLU A 40 17.17 2.54 6.65
C GLU A 40 16.35 3.81 6.37
N ALA A 41 15.47 4.16 7.30
CA ALA A 41 14.57 5.30 7.17
C ALA A 41 15.31 6.64 7.19
N PHE A 42 14.76 7.64 6.50
CA PHE A 42 15.05 9.04 6.82
C PHE A 42 14.05 9.50 7.88
N VAL A 43 14.54 9.96 9.04
CA VAL A 43 13.69 10.51 10.10
C VAL A 43 14.33 11.81 10.61
N SER A 44 13.70 12.94 10.29
CA SER A 44 14.21 14.26 10.67
C SER A 44 14.11 14.55 12.17
N THR A 45 14.95 15.45 12.65
CA THR A 45 14.98 15.95 14.03
C THR A 45 13.65 16.57 14.44
N GLY A 46 13.06 17.42 13.60
CA GLY A 46 11.77 18.05 13.86
C GLY A 46 10.60 17.05 13.84
N TYR A 47 10.68 15.98 13.05
CA TYR A 47 9.70 14.89 13.10
C TYR A 47 9.75 14.15 14.44
N VAL A 48 10.96 13.79 14.92
CA VAL A 48 11.15 13.14 16.22
C VAL A 48 10.60 14.02 17.35
N ALA A 49 10.96 15.31 17.33
CA ALA A 49 10.53 16.28 18.32
C ALA A 49 9.05 16.69 18.21
N HIS A 50 8.34 16.28 17.16
CA HIS A 50 6.93 16.62 16.91
C HIS A 50 6.67 18.14 16.89
N ILE A 51 7.62 18.92 16.36
CA ILE A 51 7.53 20.40 16.31
C ILE A 51 6.38 20.86 15.40
N GLN A 52 6.17 20.12 14.31
CA GLN A 52 5.06 20.27 13.37
C GLN A 52 4.38 18.89 13.21
N PRO A 53 3.20 18.82 12.57
CA PRO A 53 2.58 17.54 12.26
C PRO A 53 3.55 16.54 11.66
N ARG A 54 3.50 15.30 12.16
CA ARG A 54 4.36 14.22 11.69
C ARG A 54 3.86 13.71 10.35
N ILE A 55 4.49 14.19 9.28
CA ILE A 55 4.25 13.72 7.91
C ILE A 55 5.21 12.59 7.61
N LEU A 56 4.67 11.41 7.33
CA LEU A 56 5.42 10.24 6.88
C LEU A 56 5.18 10.01 5.39
N PHE A 57 6.24 10.09 4.60
CA PHE A 57 6.23 9.62 3.22
C PHE A 57 6.59 8.13 3.18
N LEU A 58 5.79 7.35 2.46
CA LEU A 58 6.08 5.96 2.13
C LEU A 58 6.15 5.85 0.61
N SER A 59 7.32 5.55 0.06
CA SER A 59 7.51 5.42 -1.39
C SER A 59 7.91 4.00 -1.80
N LEU A 60 8.45 3.83 -3.01
CA LEU A 60 8.76 2.53 -3.60
C LEU A 60 10.08 1.98 -3.02
N ASP A 61 11.05 1.70 -3.88
CA ASP A 61 12.44 1.45 -3.50
C ASP A 61 13.27 2.74 -3.65
N SER A 62 14.47 2.76 -3.09
CA SER A 62 15.31 3.97 -3.13
C SER A 62 15.79 4.36 -4.54
N GLY A 63 15.64 3.47 -5.53
CA GLY A 63 16.10 3.63 -6.92
C GLY A 63 17.63 3.61 -7.10
N SER A 64 18.36 3.99 -6.05
CA SER A 64 19.80 3.83 -5.91
C SER A 64 20.16 3.75 -4.42
N ALA A 65 21.17 2.97 -4.05
CA ALA A 65 21.74 2.95 -2.71
C ALA A 65 23.25 2.70 -2.73
N ASP A 66 23.96 3.25 -1.73
CA ASP A 66 25.39 3.02 -1.55
C ASP A 66 25.66 1.56 -1.15
N ARG A 67 26.84 1.04 -1.48
CA ARG A 67 27.26 -0.30 -1.05
C ARG A 67 27.73 -0.31 0.39
N ASP A 68 28.27 0.80 0.89
CA ASP A 68 28.71 0.92 2.28
C ASP A 68 27.50 0.90 3.24
N PRO A 69 27.39 -0.13 4.11
CA PRO A 69 26.37 -0.19 5.15
C PRO A 69 26.29 1.05 6.02
N LYS A 70 27.43 1.68 6.35
CA LYS A 70 27.47 2.85 7.24
C LYS A 70 26.77 4.06 6.64
N ARG A 71 26.74 4.14 5.31
CA ARG A 71 26.05 5.20 4.53
C ARG A 71 24.56 4.96 4.33
N LYS A 72 24.03 3.90 4.94
CA LYS A 72 22.63 3.48 4.82
C LYS A 72 21.90 3.41 6.15
N THR A 73 22.54 3.88 7.23
CA THR A 73 21.96 3.97 8.57
C THR A 73 21.02 5.15 8.72
N ILE A 74 20.08 5.11 9.67
CA ILE A 74 19.20 6.24 10.00
C ILE A 74 20.04 7.49 10.31
N GLU A 75 21.12 7.35 11.09
CA GLU A 75 21.95 8.48 11.51
C GLU A 75 22.64 9.13 10.32
N PHE A 76 23.25 8.34 9.43
CA PHE A 76 23.91 8.86 8.24
C PHE A 76 22.90 9.49 7.28
N ILE A 77 21.78 8.81 7.01
CA ILE A 77 20.75 9.33 6.09
C ILE A 77 20.20 10.65 6.64
N ARG A 78 19.88 10.72 7.93
CA ARG A 78 19.43 11.98 8.55
C ARG A 78 20.47 13.08 8.40
N GLN A 79 21.73 12.80 8.69
CA GLN A 79 22.80 13.79 8.56
C GLN A 79 22.90 14.33 7.12
N HIS A 80 22.91 13.43 6.15
CA HIS A 80 23.00 13.79 4.74
C HIS A 80 21.78 14.61 4.29
N GLU A 81 20.57 14.10 4.52
CA GLU A 81 19.35 14.74 4.05
C GLU A 81 19.12 16.09 4.74
N GLU A 82 19.33 16.22 6.06
CA GLU A 82 19.08 17.48 6.77
C GLU A 82 20.14 18.55 6.54
N TYR A 83 21.41 18.18 6.40
CA TYR A 83 22.51 19.15 6.43
C TYR A 83 23.28 19.28 5.13
N GLU A 84 23.34 18.23 4.31
CA GLU A 84 24.16 18.22 3.09
C GLU A 84 23.33 18.42 1.81
N GLU A 85 22.10 17.88 1.76
CA GLU A 85 21.26 17.96 0.57
C GLU A 85 20.76 19.39 0.30
N ASP A 86 21.07 19.94 -0.88
CA ASP A 86 20.59 21.25 -1.32
C ASP A 86 19.28 21.10 -2.12
N VAL A 87 18.15 21.24 -1.41
CA VAL A 87 16.81 21.12 -1.98
C VAL A 87 16.58 22.08 -3.16
N LEU A 88 17.20 23.25 -3.17
CA LEU A 88 17.01 24.25 -4.23
C LEU A 88 17.70 23.83 -5.53
N ARG A 89 18.72 22.96 -5.45
CA ARG A 89 19.43 22.40 -6.60
C ARG A 89 18.82 21.09 -7.11
N LEU A 90 17.89 20.50 -6.36
CA LEU A 90 17.21 19.28 -6.81
C LEU A 90 16.41 19.53 -8.10
N PRO A 91 16.44 18.61 -9.08
CA PRO A 91 15.66 18.80 -10.30
C PRO A 91 14.16 18.74 -10.00
N LYS A 92 13.44 19.81 -10.36
CA LYS A 92 12.02 20.00 -10.00
C LYS A 92 11.08 18.91 -10.54
N ASN A 93 11.48 18.16 -11.54
CA ASN A 93 10.69 17.05 -12.11
C ASN A 93 11.03 15.69 -11.49
N LYS A 94 11.95 15.63 -10.51
CA LYS A 94 12.36 14.38 -9.86
C LYS A 94 11.61 14.16 -8.56
N HIS A 95 11.56 12.90 -8.16
CA HIS A 95 10.79 12.43 -7.02
C HIS A 95 11.13 13.19 -5.73
N TRP A 96 12.42 13.31 -5.41
CA TRP A 96 12.86 13.88 -4.15
C TRP A 96 12.47 15.36 -3.97
N TYR A 97 12.61 16.19 -5.01
CA TYR A 97 12.10 17.56 -4.98
C TYR A 97 10.58 17.60 -4.74
N ARG A 98 9.82 16.70 -5.37
CA ARG A 98 8.35 16.66 -5.23
C ARG A 98 7.91 16.24 -3.83
N THR A 99 8.67 15.36 -3.18
CA THR A 99 8.46 15.03 -1.76
C THR A 99 8.65 16.26 -0.89
N HIS A 100 9.74 17.01 -1.08
CA HIS A 100 10.00 18.26 -0.37
C HIS A 100 8.94 19.33 -0.64
N GLU A 101 8.53 19.50 -1.90
CA GLU A 101 7.50 20.46 -2.30
C GLU A 101 6.17 20.15 -1.60
N LEU A 102 5.74 18.88 -1.56
CA LEU A 102 4.50 18.51 -0.90
C LEU A 102 4.59 18.68 0.62
N ALA A 103 5.71 18.27 1.24
CA ALA A 103 5.95 18.49 2.66
C ALA A 103 5.88 19.99 3.01
N PHE A 104 6.62 20.82 2.27
CA PHE A 104 6.64 22.27 2.43
C PHE A 104 5.23 22.86 2.33
N ARG A 105 4.48 22.48 1.30
CA ARG A 105 3.12 22.99 1.05
C ARG A 105 2.17 22.70 2.20
N ILE A 106 2.27 21.53 2.83
CA ILE A 106 1.45 21.18 4.00
C ILE A 106 1.94 21.94 5.24
N LEU A 107 3.24 21.86 5.53
CA LEU A 107 3.84 22.38 6.77
C LEU A 107 3.78 23.91 6.88
N ARG A 108 3.84 24.64 5.75
CA ARG A 108 3.74 26.11 5.76
C ARG A 108 2.41 26.67 6.30
N HIS A 109 1.38 25.84 6.41
CA HIS A 109 0.11 26.23 7.06
C HIS A 109 0.23 26.26 8.58
N PHE A 110 1.17 25.51 9.14
CA PHE A 110 1.47 25.47 10.58
C PHE A 110 2.60 26.43 10.95
N ASP A 111 3.51 26.71 10.01
CA ASP A 111 4.55 27.72 10.14
C ASP A 111 4.69 28.53 8.84
N LYS A 112 4.16 29.74 8.83
CA LYS A 112 4.19 30.63 7.65
C LYS A 112 5.60 31.11 7.29
N SER A 113 6.56 30.99 8.20
CA SER A 113 7.96 31.38 7.98
C SER A 113 8.81 30.27 7.37
N LEU A 114 8.29 29.04 7.35
CA LEU A 114 8.97 27.88 6.78
C LEU A 114 9.34 28.15 5.31
N LYS A 115 10.53 27.70 4.91
CA LYS A 115 10.99 27.70 3.52
C LYS A 115 11.05 26.26 2.99
N ILE A 116 11.08 26.11 1.66
CA ILE A 116 11.06 24.77 1.03
C ILE A 116 12.29 23.93 1.40
N GLU A 117 13.46 24.57 1.48
CA GLU A 117 14.73 23.95 1.87
C GLU A 117 14.74 23.47 3.33
N ASP A 118 13.88 24.05 4.18
CA ASP A 118 13.78 23.68 5.59
C ASP A 118 12.74 22.58 5.83
N ALA A 119 11.87 22.27 4.87
CA ALA A 119 10.82 21.26 5.03
C ALA A 119 11.37 19.87 5.38
N LYS A 120 12.59 19.55 4.90
CA LYS A 120 13.31 18.31 5.21
C LYS A 120 13.54 18.06 6.70
N LYS A 121 13.52 19.09 7.52
CA LYS A 121 13.70 19.00 8.97
C LYS A 121 12.46 18.52 9.72
N TYR A 122 11.32 18.31 9.05
CA TYR A 122 10.03 18.09 9.70
C TYR A 122 9.26 16.84 9.23
N PHE A 123 9.74 16.12 8.22
CA PHE A 123 9.10 14.89 7.75
C PHE A 123 9.99 13.66 7.94
N ALA A 124 9.37 12.48 7.87
CA ALA A 124 10.07 11.21 7.76
C ALA A 124 9.76 10.57 6.41
N HIS A 125 10.68 9.72 5.93
CA HIS A 125 10.51 8.99 4.68
C HIS A 125 11.01 7.55 4.82
N ILE A 126 10.13 6.62 4.48
CA ILE A 126 10.44 5.19 4.40
C ILE A 126 10.13 4.64 3.00
N ASN A 127 10.73 3.50 2.68
CA ASN A 127 10.51 2.77 1.44
C ASN A 127 9.72 1.49 1.72
N SER A 128 8.85 1.12 0.77
CA SER A 128 8.11 -0.16 0.80
C SER A 128 9.03 -1.36 0.50
N ALA A 129 10.17 -1.14 -0.14
CA ALA A 129 11.27 -2.10 -0.23
C ALA A 129 12.50 -1.58 0.54
N LYS A 130 13.11 -2.44 1.37
CA LYS A 130 14.28 -2.06 2.18
C LYS A 130 15.59 -2.17 1.43
N CYS A 131 15.70 -3.15 0.55
CA CYS A 131 16.88 -3.33 -0.30
C CYS A 131 16.70 -2.61 -1.63
N CYS A 132 17.79 -2.42 -2.36
CA CYS A 132 17.76 -1.82 -3.69
C CYS A 132 18.49 -2.71 -4.70
N MET A 133 17.84 -3.00 -5.83
CA MET A 133 18.45 -3.76 -6.93
C MET A 133 19.43 -2.91 -7.77
N ASN A 134 19.45 -1.59 -7.57
CA ASN A 134 20.19 -0.60 -8.37
C ASN A 134 20.01 -0.81 -9.88
N ASN A 135 18.76 -1.02 -10.31
CA ASN A 135 18.47 -1.25 -11.72
C ASN A 135 18.91 -0.05 -12.59
N PRO A 136 19.37 -0.29 -13.83
CA PRO A 136 19.77 0.77 -14.75
C PRO A 136 18.70 1.87 -14.88
N GLY A 137 19.13 3.13 -14.91
CA GLY A 137 18.22 4.28 -14.98
C GLY A 137 17.38 4.51 -13.70
N ARG A 138 17.72 3.85 -12.58
CA ARG A 138 16.93 3.84 -11.35
C ARG A 138 15.51 3.35 -11.63
N ALA A 139 15.40 2.25 -12.37
CA ALA A 139 14.14 1.59 -12.61
C ALA A 139 13.64 0.93 -11.31
N GLN A 140 12.32 0.78 -11.19
CA GLN A 140 11.70 0.16 -10.01
C GLN A 140 12.25 -1.25 -9.77
N ALA A 141 12.35 -1.64 -8.51
CA ALA A 141 12.66 -3.02 -8.13
C ALA A 141 11.60 -4.03 -8.61
N ASN A 142 11.97 -5.31 -8.59
CA ASN A 142 11.06 -6.44 -8.80
C ASN A 142 10.01 -6.50 -7.69
N SER A 143 8.79 -6.97 -8.00
CA SER A 143 7.67 -7.13 -7.05
C SER A 143 8.06 -7.89 -5.80
N ILE A 144 8.95 -8.88 -5.93
CA ILE A 144 9.36 -9.76 -4.83
C ILE A 144 9.98 -9.00 -3.65
N LEU A 145 10.71 -7.92 -3.90
CA LEU A 145 11.26 -7.07 -2.83
C LEU A 145 10.14 -6.41 -2.03
N PHE A 146 9.11 -5.91 -2.71
CA PHE A 146 7.97 -5.25 -2.07
C PHE A 146 7.06 -6.23 -1.33
N GLU A 147 6.89 -7.42 -1.88
CA GLU A 147 6.11 -8.50 -1.26
C GLU A 147 6.77 -8.96 0.04
N ASN A 148 8.07 -9.29 -0.01
CA ASN A 148 8.83 -9.73 1.15
C ASN A 148 8.99 -8.63 2.21
N CYS A 149 9.06 -7.35 1.81
CA CYS A 149 9.16 -6.25 2.76
C CYS A 149 7.81 -5.80 3.35
N ARG A 150 6.68 -6.24 2.77
CA ARG A 150 5.34 -5.73 3.13
C ARG A 150 5.03 -5.90 4.62
N GLY A 151 5.44 -7.02 5.21
CA GLY A 151 5.18 -7.33 6.61
C GLY A 151 5.83 -6.37 7.60
N PHE A 152 6.92 -5.69 7.22
CA PHE A 152 7.65 -4.77 8.11
C PHE A 152 7.00 -3.38 8.21
N ILE A 153 6.30 -2.96 7.16
CA ILE A 153 5.84 -1.58 7.00
C ILE A 153 4.83 -1.14 8.08
N PRO A 154 3.82 -1.95 8.48
CA PRO A 154 2.88 -1.55 9.52
C PRO A 154 3.55 -1.24 10.85
N SER A 155 4.49 -2.09 11.30
CA SER A 155 5.22 -1.90 12.55
C SER A 155 6.13 -0.67 12.51
N GLU A 156 6.80 -0.39 11.39
CA GLU A 156 7.56 0.86 11.24
C GLU A 156 6.67 2.09 11.38
N ILE A 157 5.49 2.07 10.75
CA ILE A 157 4.54 3.17 10.81
C ILE A 157 4.03 3.36 12.24
N GLU A 158 3.76 2.28 12.97
CA GLU A 158 3.37 2.35 14.37
C GLU A 158 4.44 3.01 15.25
N ILE A 159 5.72 2.63 15.07
CA ILE A 159 6.87 3.22 15.78
C ILE A 159 7.06 4.70 15.41
N LEU A 160 6.92 5.02 14.13
CA LEU A 160 7.05 6.39 13.61
C LEU A 160 5.88 7.28 14.01
N ALA A 161 4.75 6.70 14.40
CA ALA A 161 3.57 7.38 14.94
C ALA A 161 3.17 8.67 14.17
N PRO A 162 2.94 8.60 12.85
CA PRO A 162 2.60 9.77 12.03
C PRO A 162 1.21 10.33 12.37
N ASP A 163 1.02 11.61 12.01
CA ASP A 163 -0.30 12.25 11.93
C ASP A 163 -0.86 12.15 10.51
N VAL A 164 0.03 12.16 9.50
CA VAL A 164 -0.29 12.06 8.08
C VAL A 164 0.65 11.06 7.41
N ILE A 165 0.10 10.15 6.62
CA ILE A 165 0.84 9.23 5.75
C ILE A 165 0.57 9.60 4.30
N ILE A 166 1.64 9.78 3.54
CA ILE A 166 1.57 10.04 2.10
C ILE A 166 2.26 8.89 1.37
N THR A 167 1.47 8.08 0.67
CA THR A 167 2.02 6.99 -0.14
C THR A 167 2.33 7.48 -1.56
N GLN A 168 3.46 7.06 -2.12
CA GLN A 168 3.92 7.46 -3.46
C GLN A 168 4.16 6.22 -4.33
N GLY A 169 3.13 5.86 -5.12
CA GLY A 169 3.15 4.70 -6.02
C GLY A 169 2.39 3.47 -5.51
N ALA A 170 2.19 2.50 -6.40
CA ALA A 170 1.28 1.38 -6.16
C ALA A 170 1.74 0.47 -5.00
N TRP A 171 3.03 0.14 -4.89
CA TRP A 171 3.54 -0.71 -3.82
C TRP A 171 3.47 -0.05 -2.44
N ALA A 172 3.74 1.25 -2.37
CA ALA A 172 3.52 2.04 -1.17
C ALA A 172 2.05 1.98 -0.72
N LYS A 173 1.10 2.10 -1.67
CA LYS A 173 -0.33 1.93 -1.38
C LYS A 173 -0.64 0.54 -0.83
N GLN A 174 -0.12 -0.51 -1.49
CA GLN A 174 -0.35 -1.90 -1.12
C GLN A 174 0.17 -2.24 0.28
N ALA A 175 1.22 -1.57 0.75
CA ALA A 175 1.75 -1.76 2.09
C ALA A 175 0.82 -1.20 3.20
N ILE A 176 -0.10 -0.29 2.87
CA ILE A 176 -1.09 0.26 3.80
C ILE A 176 -2.45 -0.45 3.68
N LEU A 177 -2.80 -0.89 2.47
CA LEU A 177 -4.09 -1.55 2.21
C LEU A 177 -4.28 -2.75 3.14
N ASN A 178 -5.33 -2.70 3.96
CA ASN A 178 -5.72 -3.70 4.96
C ASN A 178 -4.74 -3.87 6.13
N ALA A 179 -3.66 -3.09 6.20
CA ALA A 179 -2.77 -3.06 7.37
C ALA A 179 -3.43 -2.35 8.56
N PHE A 180 -4.34 -1.41 8.28
CA PHE A 180 -4.99 -0.58 9.28
C PHE A 180 -6.50 -0.52 9.07
N GLN A 181 -7.25 -0.29 10.15
CA GLN A 181 -8.70 -0.14 10.11
C GLN A 181 -9.07 1.19 9.47
N TYR A 182 -9.97 1.18 8.48
CA TYR A 182 -10.55 2.39 7.91
C TYR A 182 -11.52 3.07 8.85
N MET A 183 -11.59 4.39 8.75
CA MET A 183 -12.47 5.23 9.55
C MET A 183 -13.35 6.05 8.64
N ASP A 184 -14.63 6.13 8.96
CA ASP A 184 -15.56 7.00 8.24
C ASP A 184 -15.30 8.45 8.64
N ILE A 185 -15.41 9.33 7.65
CA ILE A 185 -15.31 10.77 7.86
C ILE A 185 -16.71 11.34 7.72
N LYS A 186 -17.26 11.83 8.83
CA LYS A 186 -18.37 12.78 8.77
C LYS A 186 -17.76 14.17 8.74
N ILE A 187 -17.81 14.80 7.57
CA ILE A 187 -17.38 16.18 7.40
C ILE A 187 -18.65 17.01 7.40
N ASP A 188 -18.95 17.66 8.52
CA ASP A 188 -19.95 18.72 8.60
C ASP A 188 -19.37 19.98 7.92
N SER A 189 -19.28 19.94 6.59
CA SER A 189 -18.91 21.11 5.79
C SER A 189 -19.98 21.38 4.74
N PRO A 190 -20.46 22.65 4.64
CA PRO A 190 -21.41 23.05 3.61
C PRO A 190 -20.85 22.94 2.18
N ASP A 191 -19.52 22.85 2.02
CA ASP A 191 -18.83 22.59 0.76
C ASP A 191 -18.39 21.11 0.63
N SER A 192 -19.16 20.16 1.14
CA SER A 192 -18.84 18.72 1.14
C SER A 192 -18.97 18.06 -0.25
N ASP A 193 -18.48 18.75 -1.28
CA ASP A 193 -18.00 18.07 -2.48
C ASP A 193 -17.09 16.93 -2.04
N LYS A 194 -17.41 15.72 -2.50
CA LYS A 194 -16.74 14.48 -2.10
C LYS A 194 -15.24 14.69 -2.05
N LEU A 195 -14.63 14.44 -0.88
CA LEU A 195 -13.17 14.41 -0.77
C LEU A 195 -12.61 13.54 -1.89
N PRO A 196 -11.44 13.92 -2.47
CA PRO A 196 -10.77 13.08 -3.43
C PRO A 196 -10.59 11.66 -2.88
N GLU A 197 -10.85 10.63 -3.69
CA GLU A 197 -10.74 9.21 -3.29
C GLU A 197 -9.34 8.83 -2.78
N GLU A 198 -8.35 9.66 -3.08
CA GLU A 198 -6.99 9.56 -2.60
C GLU A 198 -6.84 9.81 -1.09
N ILE A 199 -7.79 10.51 -0.45
CA ILE A 199 -7.76 10.84 0.98
C ILE A 199 -8.64 9.86 1.75
N GLN A 200 -8.06 9.23 2.77
CA GLN A 200 -8.72 8.26 3.63
C GLN A 200 -8.31 8.53 5.09
N LEU A 201 -9.17 8.17 6.05
CA LEU A 201 -8.77 8.09 7.46
C LEU A 201 -8.57 6.62 7.84
N ILE A 202 -7.48 6.36 8.56
CA ILE A 202 -7.15 5.05 9.09
C ILE A 202 -6.81 5.14 10.58
N ARG A 203 -6.97 4.04 11.30
CA ARG A 203 -6.65 3.94 12.72
C ARG A 203 -5.30 3.26 12.92
N ILE A 204 -4.38 3.95 13.59
CA ILE A 204 -3.07 3.44 13.98
C ILE A 204 -2.93 3.61 15.50
N THR A 205 -2.68 2.52 16.23
CA THR A 205 -2.56 2.55 17.71
C THR A 205 -3.68 3.36 18.39
N LYS A 206 -4.93 3.14 17.96
CA LYS A 206 -6.16 3.84 18.40
C LYS A 206 -6.31 5.30 17.97
N ARG A 207 -5.31 5.91 17.34
CA ARG A 207 -5.35 7.28 16.86
C ARG A 207 -5.79 7.34 15.39
N PRO A 208 -6.58 8.34 15.01
CA PRO A 208 -6.87 8.58 13.61
C PRO A 208 -5.64 9.18 12.92
N VAL A 209 -5.36 8.70 11.72
CA VAL A 209 -4.25 9.15 10.88
C VAL A 209 -4.79 9.42 9.48
N ILE A 210 -4.41 10.56 8.91
CA ILE A 210 -4.75 10.88 7.52
C ILE A 210 -3.87 10.05 6.61
N TRP A 211 -4.47 9.35 5.65
CA TRP A 211 -3.74 8.66 4.60
C TRP A 211 -4.08 9.28 3.24
N ILE A 212 -3.06 9.76 2.53
CA ILE A 212 -3.18 10.27 1.17
C ILE A 212 -2.39 9.38 0.21
N HIS A 213 -3.06 8.87 -0.82
CA HIS A 213 -2.41 8.13 -1.89
C HIS A 213 -2.06 9.02 -3.09
N THR A 214 -0.79 9.02 -3.47
CA THR A 214 -0.30 9.71 -4.66
C THR A 214 0.35 8.78 -5.66
N PHE A 215 0.25 9.12 -6.94
CA PHE A 215 1.05 8.47 -7.96
C PHE A 215 2.53 8.83 -7.76
N HIS A 216 3.41 7.89 -8.12
CA HIS A 216 4.84 8.18 -8.15
C HIS A 216 5.12 9.37 -9.10
N PRO A 217 6.03 10.31 -8.79
CA PRO A 217 6.23 11.52 -9.60
C PRO A 217 6.66 11.29 -11.06
N ARG A 218 7.18 10.11 -11.40
CA ARG A 218 7.47 9.70 -12.80
C ARG A 218 6.24 9.19 -13.55
N ASN A 219 5.12 8.95 -12.88
CA ASN A 219 3.88 8.50 -13.50
C ASN A 219 3.20 9.68 -14.23
N PRO A 220 2.73 9.51 -15.48
CA PRO A 220 1.99 10.55 -16.20
C PRO A 220 0.80 11.12 -15.44
N ASN A 221 0.15 10.30 -14.60
CA ASN A 221 -1.00 10.70 -13.80
C ASN A 221 -0.63 11.50 -12.55
N SER A 222 0.65 11.71 -12.25
CA SER A 222 1.10 12.51 -11.10
C SER A 222 0.62 13.97 -11.16
N LYS A 223 0.26 14.48 -12.35
CA LYS A 223 -0.39 15.79 -12.51
C LYS A 223 -1.71 15.87 -11.72
N ARG A 224 -2.54 14.83 -11.75
CA ARG A 224 -3.80 14.77 -11.01
C ARG A 224 -3.60 14.98 -9.51
N ASN A 225 -2.54 14.42 -8.93
CA ASN A 225 -2.23 14.65 -7.52
C ASN A 225 -1.89 16.11 -7.24
N ARG A 226 -1.14 16.77 -8.13
CA ARG A 226 -0.76 18.18 -7.96
C ARG A 226 -1.95 19.11 -8.03
N ASP A 227 -2.90 18.82 -8.92
CA ASP A 227 -4.14 19.59 -9.04
C ASP A 227 -4.95 19.54 -7.73
N ASN A 228 -4.77 18.47 -6.93
CA ASN A 228 -5.42 18.29 -5.63
C ASN A 228 -4.61 18.77 -4.41
N TYR A 229 -3.41 19.35 -4.57
CA TYR A 229 -2.57 19.73 -3.41
C TYR A 229 -3.25 20.73 -2.47
N GLN A 230 -3.97 21.71 -3.00
CA GLN A 230 -4.69 22.67 -2.17
C GLN A 230 -5.77 22.00 -1.30
N ILE A 231 -6.41 20.95 -1.82
CA ILE A 231 -7.40 20.16 -1.07
C ILE A 231 -6.70 19.37 0.04
N TYR A 232 -5.56 18.73 -0.26
CA TYR A 232 -4.77 18.00 0.74
C TYR A 232 -4.32 18.92 1.88
N GLU A 233 -3.76 20.09 1.53
CA GLU A 233 -3.31 21.10 2.48
C GLU A 233 -4.44 21.57 3.41
N LYS A 234 -5.58 21.97 2.82
CA LYS A 234 -6.75 22.44 3.58
C LYS A 234 -7.25 21.34 4.51
N PHE A 235 -7.47 20.13 3.99
CA PHE A 235 -7.99 19.01 4.78
C PHE A 235 -7.08 18.65 5.95
N ILE A 236 -5.76 18.54 5.72
CA ILE A 236 -4.78 18.24 6.78
C ILE A 236 -4.81 19.34 7.85
N TYR A 237 -4.75 20.60 7.44
CA TYR A 237 -4.77 21.72 8.39
C TYR A 237 -6.04 21.72 9.24
N GLU A 238 -7.20 21.57 8.61
CA GLU A 238 -8.49 21.54 9.31
C GLU A 238 -8.61 20.35 10.26
N PHE A 239 -8.25 19.15 9.80
CA PHE A 239 -8.30 17.94 10.61
C PHE A 239 -7.43 18.04 11.86
N ILE A 240 -6.20 18.56 11.71
CA ILE A 240 -5.24 18.66 12.82
C ILE A 240 -5.60 19.79 13.78
N THR A 241 -6.01 20.95 13.28
CA THR A 241 -6.20 22.14 14.12
C THR A 241 -7.61 22.26 14.71
N LYS A 242 -8.65 21.89 13.97
CA LYS A 242 -10.02 22.23 14.36
C LYS A 242 -10.61 21.28 15.39
N LYS A 243 -10.04 20.10 15.65
CA LYS A 243 -10.55 19.05 16.57
C LYS A 243 -12.03 18.64 16.36
N THR A 244 -12.75 19.26 15.44
CA THR A 244 -14.21 19.17 15.23
C THR A 244 -14.63 18.01 14.33
N VAL A 245 -13.71 17.14 13.93
CA VAL A 245 -14.12 15.91 13.24
C VAL A 245 -14.62 14.95 14.32
N GLU A 246 -15.94 14.81 14.43
CA GLU A 246 -16.53 13.72 15.19
C GLU A 246 -16.15 12.40 14.51
N ILE A 247 -15.28 11.67 15.18
CA ILE A 247 -14.78 10.40 14.69
C ILE A 247 -15.63 9.30 15.31
N GLU A 248 -16.59 8.80 14.54
CA GLU A 248 -17.33 7.61 14.93
C GLU A 248 -16.52 6.35 14.60
N ASN A 249 -16.47 5.41 15.55
CA ASN A 249 -15.90 4.10 15.31
C ASN A 249 -16.88 3.30 14.45
N TYR A 250 -16.56 3.12 13.16
CA TYR A 250 -17.34 2.22 12.32
C TYR A 250 -17.10 0.76 12.75
N ASN A 251 -18.07 0.20 13.46
CA ASN A 251 -18.19 -1.24 13.64
C ASN A 251 -18.98 -1.78 12.45
N HIS A 252 -18.33 -2.58 11.62
CA HIS A 252 -18.89 -3.13 10.38
C HIS A 252 -20.06 -4.12 10.59
N ARG A 253 -20.71 -4.14 11.78
CA ARG A 253 -21.62 -5.21 12.20
C ARG A 253 -23.10 -4.96 12.04
N ASP A 254 -23.63 -3.74 12.11
CA ASP A 254 -25.09 -3.60 12.14
C ASP A 254 -25.59 -2.34 11.44
N LYS A 255 -26.22 -2.49 10.27
CA LYS A 255 -27.40 -1.68 9.94
C LYS A 255 -28.30 -2.36 8.89
N PRO A 256 -29.61 -2.53 9.20
CA PRO A 256 -30.62 -2.96 8.25
C PRO A 256 -30.99 -1.79 7.32
N SER A 257 -30.96 -2.02 6.00
CA SER A 257 -31.31 -1.01 5.01
C SER A 257 -32.81 -0.87 4.87
N ASN A 258 -33.39 0.13 5.54
CA ASN A 258 -34.72 0.60 5.22
C ASN A 258 -34.71 2.13 5.19
N ARG A 259 -34.78 2.72 3.99
CA ARG A 259 -35.51 3.97 3.70
C ARG A 259 -35.43 4.36 2.22
N ASN A 260 -36.62 4.58 1.67
CA ASN A 260 -36.94 5.32 0.45
C ASN A 260 -36.42 6.75 0.50
N THR A 261 -35.75 7.20 -0.57
CA THR A 261 -35.79 8.59 -1.07
C THR A 261 -35.50 8.56 -2.57
N GLY A 262 -36.37 9.17 -3.37
CA GLY A 262 -36.32 9.15 -4.82
C GLY A 262 -35.30 10.12 -5.44
N GLY A 263 -34.89 9.78 -6.66
CA GLY A 263 -34.55 10.73 -7.73
C GLY A 263 -33.14 11.33 -7.73
N ILE A 264 -32.15 10.57 -8.23
CA ILE A 264 -31.27 10.90 -9.37
C ILE A 264 -30.52 9.58 -9.70
N HIS A 265 -30.62 9.11 -10.94
CA HIS A 265 -30.07 7.84 -11.42
C HIS A 265 -28.52 7.83 -11.35
N MET A 266 -27.97 7.37 -10.23
CA MET A 266 -26.72 6.61 -10.25
C MET A 266 -27.10 5.13 -10.31
N ASP A 267 -26.43 4.36 -11.17
CA ASP A 267 -26.59 2.91 -11.20
C ASP A 267 -26.48 2.35 -9.78
N PRO A 268 -27.44 1.51 -9.35
CA PRO A 268 -27.47 1.01 -7.98
C PRO A 268 -26.16 0.29 -7.68
N LYS A 269 -25.61 0.52 -6.48
CA LYS A 269 -24.67 -0.41 -5.85
C LYS A 269 -25.22 -1.82 -6.09
N PRO A 270 -24.44 -2.78 -6.64
CA PRO A 270 -24.94 -4.11 -6.92
C PRO A 270 -25.56 -4.64 -5.64
N ASN A 271 -26.85 -4.97 -5.71
CA ASN A 271 -27.62 -5.44 -4.57
C ASN A 271 -26.96 -6.76 -4.10
N ILE A 272 -26.15 -6.67 -3.04
CA ILE A 272 -25.29 -7.75 -2.55
C ILE A 272 -26.13 -8.96 -2.11
N GLU A 273 -27.41 -8.75 -1.77
CA GLU A 273 -28.35 -9.79 -1.38
C GLU A 273 -28.78 -10.74 -2.52
N LYS A 274 -28.31 -10.55 -3.77
CA LYS A 274 -28.74 -11.36 -4.92
C LYS A 274 -27.65 -11.84 -5.88
N LEU A 275 -26.40 -11.98 -5.45
CA LEU A 275 -25.44 -12.78 -6.22
C LEU A 275 -25.59 -14.26 -5.85
N SER A 276 -26.69 -14.88 -6.30
CA SER A 276 -26.84 -16.34 -6.22
C SER A 276 -25.64 -17.00 -6.93
N GLY A 277 -25.00 -17.97 -6.27
CA GLY A 277 -23.88 -18.71 -6.85
C GLY A 277 -22.48 -18.35 -6.32
N TYR A 278 -22.35 -17.49 -5.31
CA TYR A 278 -21.05 -17.22 -4.66
C TYR A 278 -21.08 -17.46 -3.15
N ILE A 279 -19.92 -17.76 -2.59
CA ILE A 279 -19.69 -17.84 -1.14
C ILE A 279 -18.94 -16.58 -0.68
N TYR A 280 -19.47 -15.83 0.27
CA TYR A 280 -18.81 -14.62 0.76
C TYR A 280 -17.71 -14.94 1.77
N LEU A 281 -16.55 -14.29 1.62
CA LEU A 281 -15.45 -14.38 2.58
C LEU A 281 -15.54 -13.22 3.58
N GLU A 282 -15.28 -13.52 4.84
CA GLU A 282 -15.20 -12.53 5.91
C GLU A 282 -13.92 -11.69 5.87
N LYS A 283 -12.84 -12.27 5.33
CA LYS A 283 -11.51 -11.63 5.23
C LYS A 283 -10.84 -11.93 3.89
N ILE A 284 -9.97 -11.02 3.46
CA ILE A 284 -9.19 -11.22 2.22
C ILE A 284 -8.24 -12.39 2.46
N PRO A 285 -8.29 -13.45 1.64
CA PRO A 285 -7.45 -14.60 1.84
C PRO A 285 -6.01 -14.31 1.38
N VAL A 286 -5.05 -14.99 2.00
CA VAL A 286 -3.68 -15.05 1.51
C VAL A 286 -3.65 -16.00 0.31
N THR A 287 -3.03 -15.57 -0.79
CA THR A 287 -2.90 -16.35 -2.03
C THR A 287 -1.45 -16.44 -2.47
N PRO A 288 -1.08 -17.36 -3.37
CA PRO A 288 0.24 -17.34 -4.00
C PRO A 288 0.54 -15.96 -4.60
N ALA A 289 1.81 -15.57 -4.62
CA ALA A 289 2.24 -14.28 -5.18
C ALA A 289 2.29 -14.31 -6.72
N GLN A 290 2.66 -15.46 -7.31
CA GLN A 290 2.84 -15.62 -8.74
C GLN A 290 1.50 -15.53 -9.49
N SER A 291 1.50 -14.95 -10.69
CA SER A 291 0.29 -14.89 -11.53
C SER A 291 -0.15 -16.25 -12.08
N THR A 292 0.77 -17.22 -12.15
CA THR A 292 0.56 -18.59 -12.63
C THR A 292 1.35 -19.54 -11.72
N PRO A 293 0.92 -19.77 -10.48
CA PRO A 293 1.67 -20.60 -9.53
C PRO A 293 1.61 -22.08 -9.94
N SER A 294 2.72 -22.80 -9.71
CA SER A 294 2.74 -24.28 -9.82
C SER A 294 1.85 -24.93 -8.76
N LYS A 295 1.54 -26.21 -8.96
CA LYS A 295 0.81 -27.02 -7.97
C LYS A 295 1.51 -27.02 -6.62
N GLU A 296 2.84 -27.24 -6.59
CA GLU A 296 3.65 -27.24 -5.36
C GLU A 296 3.60 -25.89 -4.64
N GLN A 297 3.74 -24.79 -5.37
CA GLN A 297 3.63 -23.44 -4.81
C GLN A 297 2.24 -23.16 -4.22
N SER A 298 1.20 -23.77 -4.79
CA SER A 298 -0.18 -23.53 -4.37
C SER A 298 -0.59 -24.35 -3.14
N ARG A 299 0.00 -25.53 -2.91
CA ARG A 299 -0.38 -26.46 -1.81
C ARG A 299 -0.35 -25.83 -0.41
N MET A 300 0.44 -24.78 -0.21
CA MET A 300 0.58 -24.07 1.06
C MET A 300 -0.47 -22.98 1.29
N TYR A 301 -1.39 -22.79 0.33
CA TYR A 301 -2.46 -21.80 0.41
C TYR A 301 -3.82 -22.46 0.35
N GLU A 302 -4.77 -21.94 1.12
CA GLU A 302 -6.17 -22.36 1.07
C GLU A 302 -6.85 -21.86 -0.21
N TYR A 303 -6.49 -20.64 -0.65
CA TYR A 303 -7.11 -19.94 -1.77
C TYR A 303 -6.12 -19.53 -2.84
N MET A 304 -6.61 -19.44 -4.07
CA MET A 304 -6.00 -18.66 -5.14
C MET A 304 -7.04 -17.74 -5.77
N THR A 305 -6.61 -16.69 -6.43
CA THR A 305 -7.52 -15.80 -7.17
C THR A 305 -8.08 -16.51 -8.40
N MET A 306 -9.29 -16.14 -8.81
CA MET A 306 -9.89 -16.63 -10.07
C MET A 306 -9.00 -16.29 -11.29
N VAL A 307 -8.26 -15.19 -11.23
CA VAL A 307 -7.30 -14.81 -12.29
C VAL A 307 -6.14 -15.79 -12.36
N GLN A 308 -5.57 -16.20 -11.22
CA GLN A 308 -4.52 -17.22 -11.19
C GLN A 308 -5.01 -18.55 -11.78
N LEU A 309 -6.21 -19.00 -11.39
CA LEU A 309 -6.84 -20.19 -11.98
C LEU A 309 -6.98 -20.07 -13.50
N CYS A 310 -7.45 -18.93 -14.00
CA CYS A 310 -7.59 -18.69 -15.44
C CYS A 310 -6.24 -18.77 -16.18
N ASN A 311 -5.19 -18.18 -15.60
CA ASN A 311 -3.86 -18.18 -16.19
C ASN A 311 -3.24 -19.59 -16.20
N ILE A 312 -3.45 -20.37 -15.13
CA ILE A 312 -3.05 -21.78 -15.06
C ILE A 312 -3.78 -22.55 -16.17
N ALA A 313 -5.10 -22.39 -16.27
CA ALA A 313 -5.92 -23.06 -17.28
C ALA A 313 -5.39 -22.79 -18.71
N GLU A 314 -5.12 -21.53 -19.05
CA GLU A 314 -4.54 -21.15 -20.35
C GLU A 314 -3.16 -21.78 -20.59
N ALA A 315 -2.30 -21.82 -19.58
CA ALA A 315 -0.99 -22.46 -19.67
C ALA A 315 -1.06 -23.97 -19.95
N HIS A 316 -2.17 -24.62 -19.58
CA HIS A 316 -2.41 -26.04 -19.80
C HIS A 316 -3.46 -26.31 -20.90
N GLY A 317 -3.63 -25.38 -21.84
CA GLY A 317 -4.43 -25.59 -23.06
C GLY A 317 -5.94 -25.46 -22.89
N MET A 318 -6.41 -24.96 -21.74
CA MET A 318 -7.82 -24.67 -21.50
C MET A 318 -8.13 -23.19 -21.71
N THR A 319 -9.37 -22.88 -22.12
CA THR A 319 -9.80 -21.48 -22.17
C THR A 319 -10.17 -20.96 -20.77
N ARG A 320 -10.01 -19.66 -20.53
CA ARG A 320 -10.50 -19.00 -19.30
C ARG A 320 -11.99 -19.24 -19.04
N SER A 321 -12.78 -19.31 -20.11
CA SER A 321 -14.22 -19.59 -20.03
C SER A 321 -14.48 -20.98 -19.44
N MET A 322 -13.71 -22.00 -19.84
CA MET A 322 -13.81 -23.34 -19.25
C MET A 322 -13.48 -23.33 -17.76
N ALA A 323 -12.41 -22.62 -17.36
CA ALA A 323 -12.05 -22.47 -15.95
C ALA A 323 -13.14 -21.75 -15.13
N CYS A 324 -13.67 -20.63 -15.64
CA CYS A 324 -14.77 -19.91 -15.00
C CYS A 324 -16.03 -20.78 -14.85
N ASN A 325 -16.36 -21.59 -15.87
CA ASN A 325 -17.49 -22.51 -15.85
C ASN A 325 -17.30 -23.66 -14.85
N ALA A 326 -16.07 -24.11 -14.63
CA ALA A 326 -15.77 -25.18 -13.69
C ALA A 326 -15.85 -24.74 -12.22
N PHE A 327 -15.76 -23.43 -11.93
CA PHE A 327 -15.70 -22.86 -10.58
C PHE A 327 -16.70 -21.72 -10.29
N GLY A 328 -17.74 -21.53 -11.12
CA GLY A 328 -18.78 -20.53 -10.86
C GLY A 328 -18.28 -19.08 -10.84
N GLY A 329 -17.37 -18.71 -11.75
CA GLY A 329 -16.77 -17.37 -11.88
C GLY A 329 -17.63 -16.35 -12.64
N ASP A 330 -17.04 -15.22 -13.04
CA ASP A 330 -17.71 -14.30 -13.98
C ASP A 330 -18.03 -15.08 -15.25
N LYS A 331 -19.33 -15.16 -15.60
CA LYS A 331 -19.85 -15.93 -16.75
C LYS A 331 -19.83 -17.46 -16.57
N GLY A 332 -19.73 -17.98 -15.35
CA GLY A 332 -20.00 -19.39 -15.08
C GLY A 332 -21.45 -19.71 -15.44
N LEU A 333 -21.66 -20.39 -16.57
CA LEU A 333 -22.99 -20.76 -17.06
C LEU A 333 -23.50 -22.07 -16.44
N LYS A 334 -22.63 -22.80 -15.74
CA LYS A 334 -22.93 -24.10 -15.14
C LYS A 334 -23.01 -23.95 -13.63
N GLU A 335 -24.00 -24.62 -13.04
CA GLU A 335 -24.03 -24.85 -11.61
C GLU A 335 -22.82 -25.69 -11.21
N VAL A 336 -22.17 -25.30 -10.11
CA VAL A 336 -20.97 -25.98 -9.61
C VAL A 336 -21.20 -26.41 -8.17
N GLU A 337 -20.61 -27.55 -7.81
CA GLU A 337 -20.67 -28.05 -6.44
C GLU A 337 -20.08 -27.02 -5.44
N PRO A 338 -20.55 -26.97 -4.18
CA PRO A 338 -20.11 -25.96 -3.20
C PRO A 338 -18.59 -25.87 -3.01
N ALA A 339 -17.87 -26.99 -3.14
CA ALA A 339 -16.41 -27.00 -3.07
C ALA A 339 -15.75 -26.15 -4.18
N ARG A 340 -16.31 -26.18 -5.39
CA ARG A 340 -15.84 -25.45 -6.57
C ARG A 340 -16.45 -24.06 -6.73
N MET A 341 -17.49 -23.71 -5.98
CA MET A 341 -18.08 -22.36 -6.04
C MET A 341 -17.05 -21.26 -5.75
N ALA A 342 -17.04 -20.23 -6.58
CA ALA A 342 -16.18 -19.08 -6.38
C ALA A 342 -16.55 -18.36 -5.08
N ARG A 343 -15.51 -17.95 -4.37
CA ARG A 343 -15.59 -17.20 -3.12
C ARG A 343 -15.30 -15.74 -3.39
N VAL A 344 -16.09 -14.85 -2.82
CA VAL A 344 -16.03 -13.43 -3.15
C VAL A 344 -15.85 -12.56 -1.92
N ILE A 345 -15.11 -11.47 -2.11
CA ILE A 345 -15.00 -10.40 -1.12
C ILE A 345 -14.98 -9.06 -1.82
N LEU A 346 -15.61 -8.07 -1.21
CA LEU A 346 -15.60 -6.71 -1.70
C LEU A 346 -14.33 -6.00 -1.18
N ILE A 347 -13.48 -5.53 -2.08
CA ILE A 347 -12.31 -4.71 -1.73
C ILE A 347 -12.52 -3.32 -2.33
N GLY A 348 -12.89 -2.36 -1.48
CA GLY A 348 -13.40 -1.06 -1.93
C GLY A 348 -14.70 -1.26 -2.73
N ASN A 349 -14.71 -0.81 -3.99
CA ASN A 349 -15.87 -0.97 -4.90
C ASN A 349 -15.72 -2.15 -5.88
N LYS A 350 -14.72 -3.04 -5.68
CA LYS A 350 -14.45 -4.15 -6.60
C LYS A 350 -14.69 -5.49 -5.93
N LEU A 351 -15.53 -6.32 -6.55
CA LEU A 351 -15.70 -7.72 -6.16
C LEU A 351 -14.48 -8.51 -6.63
N ARG A 352 -13.76 -9.13 -5.69
CA ARG A 352 -12.66 -10.05 -5.97
C ARG A 352 -13.12 -11.48 -5.79
N LYS A 353 -12.64 -12.37 -6.65
CA LYS A 353 -13.03 -13.78 -6.68
C LYS A 353 -11.84 -14.69 -6.41
N PHE A 354 -12.10 -15.72 -5.64
CA PHE A 354 -11.16 -16.72 -5.18
C PHE A 354 -11.74 -18.11 -5.36
N VAL A 355 -10.88 -19.11 -5.44
CA VAL A 355 -11.25 -20.54 -5.49
C VAL A 355 -10.38 -21.28 -4.48
N LEU A 356 -10.89 -22.39 -3.94
CA LEU A 356 -10.09 -23.26 -3.08
C LEU A 356 -9.02 -23.95 -3.90
N VAL A 357 -7.77 -23.94 -3.42
CA VAL A 357 -6.66 -24.61 -4.08
C VAL A 357 -6.93 -26.11 -4.20
N ASN A 358 -7.40 -26.76 -3.13
CA ASN A 358 -7.70 -28.20 -3.17
C ASN A 358 -8.78 -28.54 -4.22
N ALA A 359 -9.80 -27.70 -4.36
CA ALA A 359 -10.83 -27.92 -5.39
C ALA A 359 -10.26 -27.78 -6.82
N VAL A 360 -9.27 -26.90 -7.03
CA VAL A 360 -8.53 -26.80 -8.30
C VAL A 360 -7.70 -28.06 -8.55
N ILE A 361 -6.95 -28.52 -7.55
CA ILE A 361 -6.13 -29.74 -7.65
C ILE A 361 -7.01 -30.94 -8.03
N ASP A 362 -8.11 -31.14 -7.31
CA ASP A 362 -9.03 -32.27 -7.52
C ASP A 362 -9.71 -32.21 -8.88
N TYR A 363 -10.07 -31.02 -9.34
CA TYR A 363 -10.63 -30.83 -10.68
C TYR A 363 -9.61 -31.19 -11.77
N TYR A 364 -8.38 -30.65 -11.69
CA TYR A 364 -7.36 -30.88 -12.71
C TYR A 364 -6.94 -32.36 -12.77
N GLN A 365 -6.86 -33.01 -11.61
CA GLN A 365 -6.60 -34.44 -11.54
C GLN A 365 -7.71 -35.27 -12.21
N ARG A 366 -8.99 -34.93 -11.98
CA ARG A 366 -10.14 -35.61 -12.61
C ARG A 366 -10.18 -35.44 -14.12
N GLU A 367 -9.83 -34.25 -14.60
CA GLU A 367 -9.81 -33.93 -16.04
C GLU A 367 -8.53 -34.37 -16.75
N GLY A 368 -7.58 -34.99 -16.03
CA GLY A 368 -6.30 -35.43 -16.59
C GLY A 368 -5.33 -34.30 -16.96
N ILE A 369 -5.53 -33.11 -16.40
CA ILE A 369 -4.70 -31.94 -16.66
C ILE A 369 -3.45 -31.99 -15.78
N GLN A 370 -2.28 -31.96 -16.41
CA GLN A 370 -0.98 -31.96 -15.73
C GLN A 370 -0.60 -30.53 -15.31
N TRP A 371 -1.13 -30.07 -14.17
CA TRP A 371 -0.72 -28.83 -13.49
C TRP A 371 0.34 -29.08 -12.42
#